data_AF-A0A061NAC7-F1
#
_entry.id   AF-A0A061NAC7-F1
#
_cell.length_a   1.000
_cell.length_b   1.000
_cell.length_c   1.000
_cell.angle_alpha   90.00
_cell.angle_beta   90.00
_cell.angle_gamma   90.00
#
_symmetry.space_group_name_H-M   'P 1'
#
loop_
_entity.id
_entity.type
_entity.pdbx_description
1 polymer ?
#
loop_
_entity_poly.entity_id
_entity_poly.type
_entity_poly.pdbx_seq_one_letter_code
_entity_poly.pdbx_strand_id
1 'polypeptide(L)'
;MITDITNVETPSRGSLTPGTYVEALFYNVIDLPIGMLGQLVMYPMLLTLLIGVWAGRRNLLDAKLHRNWLKGMAIIGTTVSIVGALPLALISVGMWITTPQMEGFMTFLQIITGIAGGLGYMGIFGLIGSSVKQAGLITRSLQALGRRSLTFYVFNETLLVILLSPVVLGLGASIHSTGALLIALFVWLLSLVIAAIMAVKRIPGPLDSLMRKLVYK
;
A
#
# COMPACT_ATOMS: atom_id res chain seq x y z
N MET A 1 21.58 10.81 -55.27
CA MET A 1 20.97 9.53 -54.91
C MET A 1 21.34 9.23 -53.47
N ILE A 2 20.63 9.87 -52.53
CA ILE A 2 20.84 9.71 -51.08
C ILE A 2 19.45 9.35 -50.55
N THR A 3 19.27 8.08 -50.23
CA THR A 3 18.02 7.52 -49.72
C THR A 3 17.99 7.64 -48.21
N ASP A 4 17.11 8.53 -47.77
CA ASP A 4 16.26 8.48 -46.58
C ASP A 4 16.34 7.19 -45.74
N ILE A 5 16.85 7.33 -44.51
CA ILE A 5 16.72 6.37 -43.40
C ILE A 5 16.28 7.14 -42.16
N THR A 6 15.15 7.83 -42.29
CA THR A 6 14.36 8.32 -41.15
C THR A 6 12.92 7.83 -41.28
N ASN A 7 12.71 6.52 -41.26
CA ASN A 7 11.40 5.91 -41.03
C ASN A 7 11.59 4.46 -40.58
N VAL A 8 12.06 4.28 -39.34
CA VAL A 8 11.72 3.08 -38.59
C VAL A 8 10.50 3.48 -37.76
N GLU A 9 9.32 3.29 -38.35
CA GLU A 9 8.07 3.24 -37.60
C GLU A 9 8.23 2.17 -36.52
N THR A 10 8.50 2.62 -35.30
CA THR A 10 8.27 1.79 -34.13
C THR A 10 6.77 1.48 -34.13
N PRO A 11 6.36 0.21 -33.99
CA PRO A 11 4.94 -0.10 -33.88
C PRO A 11 4.46 0.67 -32.67
N SER A 12 3.54 1.60 -32.89
CA SER A 12 2.81 2.29 -31.84
C SER A 12 2.23 1.20 -30.94
N ARG A 13 2.89 0.97 -29.79
CA ARG A 13 2.26 0.31 -28.65
C ARG A 13 0.97 1.07 -28.45
N GLY A 14 -0.16 0.45 -28.81
CA GLY A 14 -1.46 1.08 -28.85
C GLY A 14 -1.63 1.93 -27.61
N SER A 15 -1.68 3.23 -27.82
CA SER A 15 -2.00 4.19 -26.78
C SER A 15 -3.46 3.96 -26.40
N LEU A 16 -3.69 2.95 -25.57
CA LEU A 16 -4.90 2.82 -24.76
C LEU A 16 -4.82 3.83 -23.61
N THR A 17 -4.52 5.08 -23.94
CA THR A 17 -4.73 6.22 -23.06
C THR A 17 -6.10 6.76 -23.46
N PRO A 18 -7.17 6.49 -22.71
CA PRO A 18 -8.49 6.96 -23.07
C PRO A 18 -8.45 8.48 -23.18
N GLY A 19 -8.86 9.03 -24.32
CA GLY A 19 -8.84 10.48 -24.55
C GLY A 19 -9.82 11.23 -23.66
N THR A 20 -10.76 10.52 -23.03
CA THR A 20 -11.83 11.07 -22.19
C THR A 20 -12.15 10.14 -21.01
N TYR A 21 -12.54 10.70 -19.85
CA TYR A 21 -12.93 9.94 -18.62
C TYR A 21 -14.04 8.91 -18.86
N VAL A 22 -14.88 9.17 -19.87
CA VAL A 22 -16.02 8.33 -20.26
C VAL A 22 -15.54 7.03 -20.93
N GLU A 23 -14.58 7.11 -21.85
CA GLU A 23 -13.98 5.91 -22.47
C GLU A 23 -13.19 5.09 -21.45
N ALA A 24 -12.47 5.76 -20.55
CA ALA A 24 -11.81 5.11 -19.43
C ALA A 24 -12.84 4.39 -18.55
N LEU A 25 -13.95 5.02 -18.20
CA LEU A 25 -15.01 4.40 -17.41
C LEU A 25 -15.59 3.17 -18.11
N PHE A 26 -15.92 3.25 -19.41
CA PHE A 26 -16.50 2.12 -20.13
C PHE A 26 -15.55 0.93 -20.24
N TYR A 27 -14.26 1.15 -20.52
CA TYR A 27 -13.26 0.09 -20.55
C TYR A 27 -13.04 -0.52 -19.15
N ASN A 28 -13.01 0.33 -18.13
CA ASN A 28 -12.78 -0.06 -16.76
C ASN A 28 -14.00 -0.70 -16.07
N VAL A 29 -15.23 -0.53 -16.55
CA VAL A 29 -16.43 -1.13 -15.90
C VAL A 29 -16.38 -2.65 -15.90
N ILE A 30 -15.74 -3.27 -16.90
CA ILE A 30 -15.56 -4.73 -16.98
C ILE A 30 -14.18 -5.12 -16.43
N ASP A 31 -13.12 -4.39 -16.78
CA ASP A 31 -11.76 -4.73 -16.36
C ASP A 31 -11.48 -4.47 -14.86
N LEU A 32 -12.10 -3.45 -14.24
CA LEU A 32 -11.91 -3.18 -12.81
C LEU A 32 -12.41 -4.32 -11.91
N PRO A 33 -13.68 -4.78 -12.00
CA PRO A 33 -14.14 -5.84 -11.10
C PRO A 33 -13.37 -7.14 -11.35
N ILE A 34 -13.05 -7.47 -12.61
CA ILE A 34 -12.26 -8.66 -12.93
C ILE A 34 -10.83 -8.55 -12.41
N GLY A 35 -10.18 -7.40 -12.59
CA GLY A 35 -8.85 -7.12 -12.07
C GLY A 35 -8.79 -7.17 -10.54
N MET A 36 -9.78 -6.55 -9.87
CA MET A 36 -9.91 -6.58 -8.41
C MET A 36 -10.10 -8.00 -7.88
N LEU A 37 -11.00 -8.80 -8.50
CA LEU A 37 -11.20 -10.19 -8.12
C LEU A 37 -9.95 -11.04 -8.43
N GLY A 38 -9.33 -10.81 -9.58
CA GLY A 38 -8.07 -11.44 -9.96
C GLY A 38 -6.99 -11.18 -8.93
N GLN A 39 -6.83 -9.95 -8.46
CA GLN A 39 -5.89 -9.61 -7.39
C GLN A 39 -6.25 -10.22 -6.05
N LEU A 40 -7.54 -10.26 -5.69
CA LEU A 40 -7.99 -10.89 -4.45
C LEU A 40 -7.67 -12.40 -4.41
N VAL A 41 -7.74 -13.07 -5.56
CA VAL A 41 -7.47 -14.51 -5.71
C VAL A 41 -5.98 -14.79 -5.88
N MET A 42 -5.29 -14.00 -6.71
CA MET A 42 -3.86 -14.20 -7.03
C MET A 42 -2.94 -13.76 -5.89
N TYR A 43 -3.27 -12.68 -5.18
CA TYR A 43 -2.48 -12.23 -4.04
C TYR A 43 -3.04 -12.82 -2.75
N PRO A 44 -2.18 -13.29 -1.83
CA PRO A 44 -2.59 -13.93 -0.58
C PRO A 44 -3.10 -12.91 0.46
N MET A 45 -3.86 -11.88 0.06
CA MET A 45 -4.37 -10.83 0.94
C MET A 45 -5.32 -11.37 2.00
N LEU A 46 -6.23 -12.27 1.62
CA LEU A 46 -7.14 -12.89 2.57
C LEU A 46 -6.38 -13.75 3.58
N LEU A 47 -5.35 -14.46 3.13
CA LEU A 47 -4.51 -15.27 4.01
C LEU A 47 -3.78 -14.39 5.05
N THR A 48 -3.14 -13.30 4.62
CA THR A 48 -2.44 -12.40 5.53
C THR A 48 -3.39 -11.69 6.49
N LEU A 49 -4.58 -11.29 6.02
CA LEU A 49 -5.63 -10.73 6.86
C LEU A 49 -6.08 -11.72 7.94
N LEU A 50 -6.36 -12.98 7.56
CA LEU A 50 -6.77 -14.03 8.49
C LEU A 50 -5.70 -14.34 9.52
N ILE A 51 -4.43 -14.38 9.12
CA ILE A 51 -3.29 -14.53 10.05
C ILE A 51 -3.26 -13.38 11.06
N GLY A 52 -3.45 -12.13 10.61
CA GLY A 52 -3.51 -10.96 11.48
C GLY A 52 -4.66 -11.03 12.48
N VAL A 53 -5.86 -11.40 12.03
CA VAL A 53 -7.05 -11.58 12.90
C VAL A 53 -6.82 -12.70 13.90
N TRP A 54 -6.27 -13.84 13.46
CA TRP A 54 -5.94 -14.97 14.32
C TRP A 54 -4.91 -14.59 15.39
N ALA A 55 -3.85 -13.88 15.01
CA ALA A 55 -2.81 -13.41 15.91
C ALA A 55 -3.35 -12.43 16.95
N GLY A 56 -4.25 -11.53 16.55
CA GLY A 56 -4.96 -10.62 17.45
C GLY A 56 -5.85 -11.37 18.44
N ARG A 57 -6.64 -12.35 17.96
CA ARG A 57 -7.53 -13.15 18.83
C ARG A 57 -6.78 -14.01 19.85
N ARG A 58 -5.58 -14.47 19.53
CA ARG A 58 -4.73 -15.26 20.45
C ARG A 58 -3.83 -14.41 21.34
N ASN A 59 -3.98 -13.09 21.34
CA ASN A 59 -3.14 -12.16 22.10
C ASN A 59 -1.63 -12.36 21.84
N LEU A 60 -1.25 -12.79 20.63
CA LEU A 60 0.17 -13.01 20.28
C LEU A 60 0.98 -11.72 20.33
N LEU A 61 0.29 -10.57 20.23
CA LEU A 61 0.86 -9.24 20.35
C LEU A 61 1.15 -8.82 21.80
N ASP A 62 0.74 -9.61 22.80
CA ASP A 62 1.10 -9.34 24.18
C ASP A 62 2.57 -9.72 24.43
N ALA A 63 3.43 -8.71 24.44
CA ALA A 63 4.85 -8.91 24.65
C ALA A 63 5.19 -9.40 26.05
N LYS A 64 4.30 -9.32 27.04
CA LYS A 64 4.56 -9.92 28.36
C LYS A 64 4.65 -11.43 28.29
N LEU A 65 3.89 -12.04 27.36
CA LEU A 65 3.83 -13.49 27.15
C LEU A 65 4.77 -13.95 26.03
N HIS A 66 4.93 -13.16 24.96
CA HIS A 66 5.57 -13.62 23.72
C HIS A 66 6.75 -12.77 23.25
N ARG A 67 7.47 -12.08 24.16
CA ARG A 67 8.54 -11.12 23.80
C ARG A 67 9.59 -11.68 22.84
N ASN A 68 10.10 -12.89 23.10
CA ASN A 68 11.16 -13.49 22.29
C ASN A 68 10.65 -13.89 20.91
N TRP A 69 9.41 -14.37 20.82
CA TRP A 69 8.77 -14.69 19.54
C TRP A 69 8.53 -13.44 18.70
N LEU A 70 8.04 -12.35 19.32
CA LEU A 70 7.86 -11.06 18.63
C LEU A 70 9.19 -10.47 18.13
N LYS A 71 10.27 -10.59 18.91
CA LYS A 71 11.62 -10.19 18.47
C LYS A 71 12.10 -11.05 17.30
N GLY A 72 11.90 -12.36 17.37
CA GLY A 72 12.25 -13.28 16.29
C GLY A 72 11.53 -12.91 14.99
N MET A 73 10.22 -12.68 15.04
CA MET A 73 9.44 -12.23 13.88
C MET A 73 9.91 -10.87 13.38
N ALA A 74 10.13 -9.90 14.27
CA ALA A 74 10.62 -8.58 13.92
C ALA A 74 11.96 -8.61 13.16
N ILE A 75 12.90 -9.45 13.58
CA ILE A 75 14.23 -9.55 12.96
C ILE A 75 14.16 -10.42 11.70
N ILE A 76 13.68 -11.65 11.82
CA ILE A 76 13.70 -12.64 10.74
C ILE A 76 12.75 -12.21 9.63
N GLY A 77 11.50 -11.86 9.96
CA GLY A 77 10.48 -11.49 8.98
C GLY A 77 10.88 -10.25 8.18
N THR A 78 11.40 -9.22 8.86
CA THR A 78 11.89 -8.01 8.20
C THR A 78 13.12 -8.30 7.33
N THR A 79 14.08 -9.07 7.84
CA THR A 79 15.29 -9.42 7.07
C THR A 79 14.95 -10.21 5.81
N VAL A 80 14.10 -11.24 5.93
CA VAL A 80 13.66 -12.06 4.80
C VAL A 80 12.90 -11.21 3.78
N SER A 81 12.03 -10.30 4.23
CA SER A 81 11.30 -9.40 3.34
C SER A 81 12.22 -8.41 2.60
N ILE A 82 13.23 -7.86 3.27
CA ILE A 82 14.20 -6.97 2.64
C ILE A 82 15.00 -7.75 1.60
N VAL A 83 15.55 -8.91 1.98
CA VAL A 83 16.34 -9.75 1.07
C VAL A 83 15.52 -10.22 -0.13
N GLY A 84 14.25 -10.55 0.07
CA GLY A 84 13.34 -10.95 -1.01
C GLY A 84 12.94 -9.81 -1.96
N ALA A 85 12.93 -8.56 -1.49
CA ALA A 85 12.63 -7.38 -2.31
C ALA A 85 13.87 -6.81 -3.03
N LEU A 86 15.09 -7.13 -2.57
CA LEU A 86 16.34 -6.64 -3.15
C LEU A 86 16.48 -6.94 -4.66
N PRO A 87 16.22 -8.17 -5.16
CA PRO A 87 16.39 -8.47 -6.58
C PRO A 87 15.50 -7.59 -7.48
N LEU A 88 14.23 -7.41 -7.11
CA LEU A 88 13.32 -6.57 -7.89
C LEU A 88 13.68 -5.08 -7.79
N ALA A 89 14.16 -4.62 -6.63
CA ALA A 89 14.65 -3.25 -6.48
C ALA A 89 15.87 -2.99 -7.39
N LEU A 90 16.80 -3.94 -7.50
CA LEU A 90 17.96 -3.82 -8.39
C LEU A 90 17.57 -3.77 -9.87
N ILE A 91 16.59 -4.58 -10.29
CA ILE A 91 16.02 -4.54 -11.65
C ILE A 91 15.37 -3.17 -11.90
N SER A 92 14.62 -2.63 -10.93
CA SER A 92 13.92 -1.35 -11.09
C SER A 92 14.83 -0.15 -11.31
N VAL A 93 16.07 -0.20 -10.82
CA VAL A 93 17.10 0.83 -11.02
C VAL A 93 17.91 0.59 -12.30
N GLY A 94 17.61 -0.47 -13.06
CA GLY A 94 18.28 -0.82 -14.31
C GLY A 94 19.66 -1.44 -14.15
N MET A 95 20.04 -1.85 -12.93
CA MET A 95 21.34 -2.47 -12.66
C MET A 95 21.41 -3.94 -13.09
N TRP A 96 20.26 -4.56 -13.39
CA TRP A 96 20.19 -5.94 -13.84
C TRP A 96 19.18 -6.06 -14.99
N ILE A 97 19.66 -6.52 -16.15
CA ILE A 97 18.80 -6.83 -17.30
C ILE A 97 18.41 -8.30 -17.19
N THR A 98 17.11 -8.57 -17.10
CA THR A 98 16.55 -9.91 -16.89
C THR A 98 15.56 -10.28 -17.97
N THR A 99 15.27 -11.58 -18.11
CA THR A 99 14.19 -12.04 -18.98
C THR A 99 12.83 -11.88 -18.27
N PRO A 100 11.71 -11.70 -19.00
CA PRO A 100 10.38 -11.54 -18.39
C PRO A 100 9.98 -12.69 -17.46
N GLN A 101 10.42 -13.92 -17.75
CA GLN A 101 10.16 -15.09 -16.91
C GLN A 101 10.87 -14.97 -15.55
N MET A 102 12.09 -14.43 -15.55
CA MET A 102 12.87 -14.27 -14.34
C MET A 102 12.33 -13.12 -13.48
N GLU A 103 11.86 -12.04 -14.08
CA GLU A 103 11.15 -10.96 -13.38
C GLU A 103 9.88 -11.44 -12.71
N GLY A 104 9.09 -12.28 -13.40
CA GLY A 104 7.91 -12.92 -12.83
C GLY A 104 8.24 -13.77 -11.60
N PHE A 105 9.31 -14.57 -11.68
CA PHE A 105 9.79 -15.38 -10.55
C PHE A 105 10.27 -14.52 -9.37
N MET A 106 11.02 -13.45 -9.63
CA MET A 106 11.46 -12.52 -8.58
C MET A 106 10.29 -11.79 -7.93
N THR A 107 9.29 -11.39 -8.72
CA THR A 107 8.04 -10.80 -8.22
C THR A 107 7.31 -11.77 -7.30
N PHE A 108 7.20 -13.04 -7.70
CA PHE A 108 6.62 -14.09 -6.87
C PHE A 108 7.37 -14.28 -5.54
N LEU A 109 8.71 -14.31 -5.57
CA LEU A 109 9.52 -14.36 -4.36
C LEU A 109 9.29 -13.14 -3.47
N GLN A 110 9.19 -11.94 -4.03
CA GLN A 110 8.88 -10.73 -3.26
C GLN A 110 7.50 -10.80 -2.63
N ILE A 111 6.48 -11.33 -3.32
CA ILE A 111 5.13 -11.48 -2.77
C ILE A 111 5.15 -12.40 -1.55
N ILE A 112 5.81 -13.57 -1.65
CA ILE A 112 5.88 -14.53 -0.54
C ILE A 112 6.70 -13.97 0.63
N THR A 113 7.88 -13.42 0.36
CA THR A 113 8.74 -12.83 1.39
C THR A 113 8.11 -11.59 2.03
N GLY A 114 7.24 -10.88 1.30
CA GLY A 114 6.43 -9.79 1.82
C GLY A 114 5.44 -10.22 2.92
N ILE A 115 4.95 -11.46 2.89
CA ILE A 115 4.15 -12.03 3.99
C ILE A 115 4.97 -12.08 5.28
N ALA A 116 6.24 -12.51 5.17
CA ALA A 116 7.17 -12.50 6.30
C ALA A 116 7.44 -11.07 6.79
N GLY A 117 7.49 -10.09 5.88
CA GLY A 117 7.58 -8.67 6.22
C GLY A 117 6.38 -8.17 7.03
N GLY A 118 5.15 -8.59 6.68
CA GLY A 118 3.95 -8.31 7.46
C GLY A 118 4.02 -8.86 8.89
N LEU A 119 4.53 -10.08 9.07
CA LEU A 119 4.79 -10.67 10.39
C LEU A 119 5.91 -9.91 11.14
N GLY A 120 6.91 -9.42 10.41
CA GLY A 120 7.96 -8.55 10.96
C GLY A 120 7.38 -7.26 11.54
N TYR A 121 6.55 -6.56 10.77
CA TYR A 121 5.84 -5.36 11.22
C TYR A 121 4.96 -5.64 12.45
N MET A 122 4.23 -6.76 12.44
CA MET A 122 3.44 -7.20 13.59
C MET A 122 4.32 -7.36 14.84
N GLY A 123 5.49 -8.02 14.71
CA GLY A 123 6.47 -8.16 15.79
C GLY A 123 6.97 -6.81 16.32
N ILE A 124 7.35 -5.90 15.42
CA ILE A 124 7.84 -4.55 15.75
C ILE A 124 6.77 -3.76 16.50
N PHE A 125 5.55 -3.67 15.95
CA PHE A 125 4.47 -2.91 16.58
C PHE A 125 3.98 -3.55 17.88
N GLY A 126 4.02 -4.88 18.01
CA GLY A 126 3.74 -5.58 19.27
C GLY A 126 4.75 -5.19 20.37
N LEU A 127 6.05 -5.18 20.04
CA LEU A 127 7.10 -4.76 20.97
C LEU A 127 7.00 -3.28 21.35
N ILE A 128 6.80 -2.39 20.36
CA ILE A 128 6.63 -0.95 20.60
C ILE A 128 5.40 -0.71 21.48
N GLY A 129 4.26 -1.31 21.14
CA GLY A 129 3.02 -1.17 21.89
C GLY A 129 3.16 -1.58 23.34
N SER A 130 3.87 -2.69 23.61
CA SER A 130 4.15 -3.14 24.98
C SER A 130 5.08 -2.24 25.79
N SER A 131 5.93 -1.47 25.11
CA SER A 131 6.88 -0.55 25.74
C SER A 131 6.26 0.82 26.07
N VAL A 132 5.17 1.18 25.37
CA VAL A 132 4.45 2.45 25.58
C VAL A 132 3.60 2.38 26.85
N LYS A 133 4.12 2.92 27.96
CA LYS A 133 3.40 2.96 29.25
C LYS A 133 2.24 3.97 29.28
N GLN A 134 2.38 5.09 28.56
CA GLN A 134 1.35 6.11 28.44
C GLN A 134 1.25 6.56 26.98
N ALA A 135 0.04 6.56 26.43
CA ALA A 135 -0.18 7.01 25.06
C ALA A 135 0.02 8.52 24.96
N GLY A 136 1.17 8.95 24.42
CA GLY A 136 1.46 10.33 24.08
C GLY A 136 0.62 10.82 22.88
N LEU A 137 0.81 12.10 22.49
CA LEU A 137 0.05 12.72 21.42
C LEU A 137 0.14 11.94 20.09
N ILE A 138 1.34 11.48 19.73
CA ILE A 138 1.60 10.73 18.50
C ILE A 138 0.86 9.39 18.52
N THR A 139 1.01 8.61 19.60
CA THR A 139 0.31 7.32 19.76
C THR A 139 -1.20 7.48 19.73
N ARG A 140 -1.74 8.52 20.37
CA ARG A 140 -3.18 8.83 20.35
C ARG A 140 -3.66 9.22 18.95
N SER A 141 -2.86 9.99 18.20
CA SER A 141 -3.18 10.40 16.82
C SER A 141 -3.18 9.20 15.88
N LEU A 142 -2.19 8.31 16.01
CA LEU A 142 -2.14 7.04 15.27
C LEU A 142 -3.32 6.13 15.60
N GLN A 143 -3.69 6.01 16.89
CA GLN A 143 -4.88 5.27 17.30
C GLN A 143 -6.16 5.90 16.76
N ALA A 144 -6.26 7.24 16.74
CA ALA A 144 -7.40 7.96 16.20
C ALA A 144 -7.56 7.77 14.69
N LEU A 145 -6.44 7.76 13.95
CA LEU A 145 -6.39 7.45 12.52
C LEU A 145 -6.85 6.01 12.28
N GLY A 146 -6.28 5.04 13.02
CA GLY A 146 -6.61 3.62 12.89
C GLY A 146 -8.06 3.28 13.23
N ARG A 147 -8.67 3.98 14.19
CA ARG A 147 -10.12 3.84 14.51
C ARG A 147 -11.06 4.31 13.41
N ARG A 148 -10.54 5.07 12.43
CA ARG A 148 -11.27 5.65 11.29
C ARG A 148 -10.58 5.27 9.98
N SER A 149 -10.04 4.05 9.92
CA SER A 149 -9.16 3.61 8.85
C SER A 149 -9.85 3.65 7.49
N LEU A 150 -11.15 3.32 7.41
CA LEU A 150 -11.87 3.34 6.13
C LEU A 150 -12.00 4.78 5.61
N THR A 151 -12.37 5.72 6.49
CA THR A 151 -12.47 7.13 6.14
C THR A 151 -11.14 7.68 5.63
N PHE A 152 -10.05 7.43 6.35
CA PHE A 152 -8.74 7.97 5.99
C PHE A 152 -8.08 7.23 4.83
N TYR A 153 -8.42 5.96 4.60
CA TYR A 153 -8.03 5.24 3.39
C TYR A 153 -8.61 5.93 2.15
N VAL A 154 -9.92 6.16 2.13
CA VAL A 154 -10.59 6.85 1.02
C VAL A 154 -10.07 8.29 0.87
N PHE A 155 -9.83 9.00 1.96
CA PHE A 155 -9.26 10.35 1.93
C PHE A 155 -7.86 10.38 1.30
N ASN A 156 -6.96 9.48 1.73
CA ASN A 156 -5.59 9.41 1.21
C ASN A 156 -5.59 9.03 -0.27
N GLU A 157 -6.35 8.01 -0.66
CA GLU A 157 -6.49 7.61 -2.07
C GLU A 157 -7.04 8.76 -2.92
N THR A 158 -8.09 9.45 -2.46
CA THR A 158 -8.67 10.59 -3.19
C THR A 158 -7.65 11.71 -3.39
N LEU A 159 -6.89 12.07 -2.34
CA LEU A 159 -5.86 13.09 -2.45
C LEU A 159 -4.71 12.68 -3.38
N LEU A 160 -4.26 11.43 -3.30
CA LEU A 160 -3.20 10.92 -4.18
C LEU A 160 -3.66 10.89 -5.62
N VAL A 161 -4.90 10.45 -5.91
CA VAL A 161 -5.47 10.50 -7.26
C VAL A 161 -5.54 11.94 -7.76
N ILE A 162 -6.04 12.89 -6.96
CA ILE A 162 -6.10 14.31 -7.36
C ILE A 162 -4.70 14.87 -7.66
N LEU A 163 -3.72 14.56 -6.83
CA LEU A 163 -2.36 15.10 -6.94
C LEU A 163 -1.58 14.45 -8.08
N LEU A 164 -1.57 13.12 -8.17
CA LEU A 164 -0.71 12.38 -9.10
C LEU A 164 -1.38 12.09 -10.44
N SER A 165 -2.71 12.13 -10.54
CA SER A 165 -3.39 11.84 -11.81
C SER A 165 -2.95 12.82 -12.89
N PRO A 166 -2.51 12.32 -14.07
CA PRO A 166 -2.21 13.13 -15.25
C PRO A 166 -3.32 14.11 -15.65
N VAL A 167 -4.56 13.76 -15.31
CA VAL A 167 -5.77 14.46 -15.77
C VAL A 167 -6.16 15.62 -14.86
N VAL A 168 -5.72 15.64 -13.59
CA VAL A 168 -6.14 16.66 -12.61
C VAL A 168 -5.03 17.68 -12.36
N LEU A 169 -3.97 17.28 -11.64
CA LEU A 169 -2.80 18.13 -11.40
C LEU A 169 -1.57 17.66 -12.16
N GLY A 170 -1.53 16.39 -12.59
CA GLY A 170 -0.47 15.84 -13.42
C GLY A 170 0.92 15.82 -12.81
N LEU A 171 1.03 16.05 -11.49
CA LEU A 171 2.31 16.13 -10.79
C LEU A 171 3.09 14.81 -10.89
N GLY A 172 2.43 13.68 -11.12
CA GLY A 172 3.09 12.39 -11.34
C GLY A 172 3.98 12.33 -12.58
N ALA A 173 3.69 13.11 -13.63
CA ALA A 173 4.47 13.09 -14.87
C ALA A 173 5.76 13.93 -14.80
N SER A 174 5.79 14.94 -13.93
CA SER A 174 6.91 15.89 -13.80
C SER A 174 7.80 15.62 -12.57
N ILE A 175 7.39 14.72 -11.68
CA ILE A 175 8.06 14.51 -10.39
C ILE A 175 8.78 13.17 -10.37
N HIS A 176 10.07 13.20 -10.01
CA HIS A 176 10.88 12.00 -9.79
C HIS A 176 10.36 11.21 -8.56
N SER A 177 10.72 9.93 -8.44
CA SER A 177 10.27 9.04 -7.35
C SER A 177 10.39 9.66 -5.95
N THR A 178 11.42 10.48 -5.71
CA THR A 178 11.61 11.21 -4.45
C THR A 178 10.49 12.20 -4.14
N GLY A 179 10.01 12.97 -5.13
CA GLY A 179 8.94 13.93 -4.88
C GLY A 179 7.58 13.26 -4.71
N ALA A 180 7.34 12.13 -5.38
CA ALA A 180 6.15 11.31 -5.13
C ALA A 180 6.13 10.80 -3.68
N LEU A 181 7.28 10.37 -3.13
CA LEU A 181 7.42 10.01 -1.72
C LEU A 181 7.12 11.18 -0.78
N LEU A 182 7.63 12.37 -1.08
CA LEU A 182 7.37 13.58 -0.27
C LEU A 182 5.87 13.94 -0.26
N ILE A 183 5.20 13.84 -1.41
CA ILE A 183 3.76 14.06 -1.51
C ILE A 183 3.01 13.03 -0.67
N ALA A 184 3.36 11.74 -0.81
CA ALA A 184 2.72 10.68 -0.03
C ALA A 184 2.91 10.88 1.48
N LEU A 185 4.11 11.25 1.92
CA LEU A 185 4.39 11.58 3.31
C LEU A 185 3.59 12.80 3.78
N PHE A 186 3.47 13.84 2.96
CA PHE A 186 2.68 15.01 3.29
C PHE A 186 1.19 14.69 3.44
N VAL A 187 0.60 13.95 2.49
CA VAL A 187 -0.79 13.48 2.55
C VAL A 187 -1.02 12.64 3.81
N TRP A 188 -0.08 11.73 4.12
CA TRP A 188 -0.16 10.91 5.31
C TRP A 188 -0.08 11.72 6.60
N LEU A 189 0.83 12.69 6.72
CA LEU A 189 0.91 13.59 7.88
C LEU A 189 -0.34 14.45 8.03
N LEU A 190 -0.88 14.96 6.92
CA LEU A 190 -2.14 15.71 6.92
C LEU A 190 -3.29 14.84 7.47
N SER A 191 -3.36 13.57 7.06
CA SER A 191 -4.35 12.62 7.57
C SER A 191 -4.23 12.43 9.09
N LEU A 192 -3.00 12.36 9.64
CA LEU A 192 -2.76 12.25 11.08
C LEU A 192 -3.24 13.48 11.85
N VAL A 193 -2.97 14.68 11.33
CA VAL A 193 -3.41 15.94 11.95
C VAL A 193 -4.94 16.01 11.97
N ILE A 194 -5.59 15.72 10.84
CA ILE A 194 -7.04 15.70 10.75
C ILE A 194 -7.63 14.65 11.71
N ALA A 195 -7.04 13.46 11.77
CA ALA A 195 -7.46 12.40 12.68
C ALA A 195 -7.35 12.83 14.15
N ALA A 196 -6.27 13.52 14.52
CA ALA A 196 -6.08 14.05 15.86
C ALA A 196 -7.15 15.11 16.20
N ILE A 197 -7.42 16.05 15.29
CA ILE A 197 -8.47 17.07 15.47
C ILE A 197 -9.85 16.41 15.64
N MET A 198 -10.18 15.43 14.78
CA MET A 198 -11.43 14.68 14.89
C MET A 198 -11.53 13.89 16.20
N ALA A 199 -10.41 13.40 16.73
CA ALA A 199 -10.38 12.72 18.03
C ALA A 199 -10.68 13.68 19.18
N VAL A 200 -10.08 14.87 19.19
CA VAL A 200 -10.36 15.91 20.19
C VAL A 200 -11.82 16.34 20.12
N LYS A 201 -12.36 16.52 18.91
CA LYS A 201 -13.77 16.88 18.67
C LYS A 201 -14.76 15.71 18.81
N ARG A 202 -14.29 14.49 19.14
CA ARG A 202 -15.10 13.26 19.24
C ARG A 202 -15.95 12.94 18.00
N ILE A 203 -15.52 13.37 16.81
CA ILE A 203 -16.24 13.15 15.55
C ILE A 203 -15.94 11.72 15.05
N PRO A 204 -16.96 10.88 14.78
CA PRO A 204 -16.73 9.54 14.21
C PRO A 204 -16.29 9.64 12.74
N GLY A 205 -15.62 8.61 12.23
CA GLY A 205 -15.33 8.49 10.79
C GLY A 205 -16.65 8.33 10.01
N PRO A 206 -17.00 9.21 9.06
CA PRO A 206 -18.28 9.13 8.36
C PRO A 206 -18.48 7.80 7.62
N LEU A 207 -17.45 7.36 6.88
CA LEU A 207 -17.48 6.10 6.13
C LEU A 207 -17.47 4.88 7.05
N ASP A 208 -16.66 4.90 8.11
CA ASP A 208 -16.64 3.84 9.11
C ASP A 208 -18.00 3.68 9.81
N SER A 209 -18.68 4.80 10.08
CA SER A 209 -20.04 4.79 10.65
C SER A 209 -21.06 4.23 9.68
N LEU A 210 -20.98 4.59 8.40
CA LEU A 210 -21.84 4.04 7.35
C LEU A 210 -21.66 2.52 7.22
N MET A 211 -20.41 2.05 7.15
CA MET A 211 -20.11 0.62 7.07
C MET A 211 -20.66 -0.14 8.29
N ARG A 212 -20.47 0.39 9.51
CA ARG A 212 -21.05 -0.22 10.71
C ARG A 212 -22.58 -0.29 10.63
N LYS A 213 -23.25 0.75 10.14
CA LYS A 213 -24.70 0.74 9.95
C LYS A 213 -25.18 -0.29 8.91
N LEU A 214 -24.36 -0.60 7.90
CA LEU A 214 -24.71 -1.57 6.86
C LEU A 214 -24.46 -3.02 7.27
N VAL A 215 -23.43 -3.27 8.08
CA VAL A 215 -23.04 -4.64 8.51
C VAL A 215 -23.81 -5.12 9.74
N TYR A 216 -24.19 -4.21 10.64
CA TYR A 216 -24.92 -4.55 11.88
C TYR A 216 -26.45 -4.42 11.75
N LYS A 217 -26.97 -4.37 10.53
CA LYS A 217 -28.38 -4.60 10.24
C LYS A 217 -28.58 -6.09 9.96
#